data_AF-A0A353D076-F1
#
_entry.id   AF-A0A353D076-F1
#
_cell.length_a   1.000
_cell.length_b   1.000
_cell.length_c   1.000
_cell.angle_alpha   90.00
_cell.angle_beta   90.00
_cell.angle_gamma   90.00
#
_symmetry.space_group_name_H-M   'P 1'
#
loop_
_entity.id
_entity.type
_entity.pdbx_description
1 polymer ?
#
loop_
_entity_poly.entity_id
_entity_poly.type
_entity_poly.pdbx_seq_one_letter_code
_entity_poly.pdbx_strand_id
1 'polypeptide(L)'
;MNKLTKPLVAAIATTVVSLAAVSTAWSQDSLKDVMTKRGLTEKDVLAAAKTYTPTGGRDEYIALSSGGQSGQLIVYGIPSMRILKYVAVFTPEP
;
A
#
# COMPACT_ATOMS: atom_id res chain seq x y z
N MET A 1 -56.44 11.52 8.04
CA MET A 1 -55.57 10.51 8.70
C MET A 1 -54.11 10.72 8.30
N ASN A 2 -53.53 11.93 8.50
CA ASN A 2 -52.27 12.32 7.83
C ASN A 2 -51.14 12.74 8.81
N LYS A 3 -51.29 12.45 10.11
CA LYS A 3 -50.30 12.84 11.13
C LYS A 3 -49.18 11.81 11.31
N LEU A 4 -49.41 10.53 10.97
CA LEU A 4 -48.42 9.45 11.09
C LEU A 4 -47.54 9.24 9.85
N THR A 5 -47.92 9.71 8.67
CA THR A 5 -47.14 9.51 7.43
C THR A 5 -45.94 10.45 7.34
N LYS A 6 -46.03 11.65 7.93
CA LYS A 6 -44.95 12.64 7.96
C LYS A 6 -43.70 12.18 8.74
N PRO A 7 -43.81 11.63 9.98
CA PRO A 7 -42.63 11.17 10.71
C PRO A 7 -41.99 9.92 10.09
N LEU A 8 -42.79 9.03 9.47
CA LEU A 8 -42.27 7.84 8.80
C LEU A 8 -41.45 8.19 7.54
N VAL A 9 -41.95 9.13 6.73
CA VAL A 9 -41.23 9.64 5.54
C VAL A 9 -39.97 10.39 5.95
N ALA A 10 -40.01 11.16 7.05
CA ALA A 10 -38.83 11.82 7.59
C ALA A 10 -37.77 10.83 8.10
N ALA A 11 -38.18 9.74 8.77
CA ALA A 11 -37.28 8.70 9.27
C ALA A 11 -36.61 7.88 8.15
N ILE A 12 -37.34 7.64 7.05
CA ILE A 12 -36.78 6.99 5.85
C ILE A 12 -35.82 7.92 5.11
N ALA A 13 -36.15 9.22 5.02
CA ALA A 13 -35.27 10.20 4.40
C ALA A 13 -33.94 10.37 5.18
N THR A 14 -33.98 10.37 6.51
CA THR A 14 -32.76 10.49 7.34
C THR A 14 -31.90 9.23 7.32
N THR A 15 -32.50 8.04 7.21
CA THR A 15 -31.74 6.77 7.06
C THR A 15 -31.10 6.63 5.68
N VAL A 16 -31.75 7.11 4.61
CA VAL A 16 -31.15 7.10 3.26
C VAL A 16 -30.01 8.11 3.15
N VAL A 17 -30.16 9.31 3.73
CA VAL A 17 -29.11 10.34 3.72
C VAL A 17 -27.89 9.90 4.55
N SER A 18 -28.10 9.23 5.68
CA SER A 18 -26.99 8.70 6.49
C SER A 18 -26.25 7.55 5.80
N LEU A 19 -26.95 6.68 5.05
CA LEU A 19 -26.30 5.61 4.29
C LEU A 19 -25.49 6.14 3.09
N ALA A 20 -25.96 7.20 2.44
CA ALA A 20 -25.21 7.89 1.38
C ALA A 20 -23.95 8.60 1.92
N ALA A 21 -24.03 9.21 3.10
CA ALA A 21 -22.89 9.89 3.74
C ALA A 21 -21.79 8.92 4.24
N VAL A 22 -22.15 7.67 4.56
CA VAL A 22 -21.14 6.64 4.90
C VAL A 22 -20.33 6.22 3.68
N SER A 23 -20.90 6.24 2.46
CA SER A 23 -20.20 5.81 1.25
C SER A 23 -19.03 6.72 0.83
N THR A 24 -19.08 8.01 1.15
CA THR A 24 -17.99 8.96 0.85
C THR A 24 -16.79 8.85 1.79
N ALA A 25 -16.96 8.23 2.96
CA ALA A 25 -15.86 7.97 3.90
C ALA A 25 -14.90 6.85 3.42
N TRP A 26 -15.27 6.11 2.37
CA TRP A 26 -14.47 5.04 1.77
C TRP A 26 -13.90 5.40 0.40
N SER A 27 -13.83 6.69 0.06
CA SER A 27 -13.20 7.11 -1.19
C SER A 27 -11.71 6.79 -1.16
N GLN A 28 -11.24 5.90 -2.03
CA GLN A 28 -9.82 5.83 -2.36
C GLN A 28 -9.38 7.20 -2.88
N ASP A 29 -8.30 7.74 -2.34
CA ASP A 29 -7.62 8.90 -2.93
C ASP A 29 -7.27 8.57 -4.39
N SER A 30 -7.52 9.49 -5.32
CA SER A 30 -7.09 9.31 -6.70
C SER A 30 -5.55 9.40 -6.78
N LEU A 31 -4.95 8.82 -7.82
CA LEU A 31 -3.50 8.90 -8.02
C LEU A 31 -2.99 10.37 -7.98
N LYS A 32 -3.76 11.30 -8.55
CA LYS A 32 -3.44 12.73 -8.54
C LYS A 32 -3.45 13.32 -7.13
N ASP A 33 -4.43 12.96 -6.31
CA ASP A 33 -4.49 13.41 -4.91
C ASP A 33 -3.29 12.91 -4.12
N VAL A 34 -2.89 11.66 -4.33
CA VAL A 34 -1.70 11.08 -3.69
C VAL A 34 -0.42 11.78 -4.15
N MET A 35 -0.30 12.08 -5.44
CA MET A 35 0.85 12.81 -5.99
C MET A 35 0.95 14.22 -5.38
N THR A 36 -0.16 14.96 -5.31
CA THR A 36 -0.19 16.29 -4.70
C THR A 36 0.12 16.23 -3.21
N LYS A 37 -0.48 15.29 -2.46
CA LYS A 37 -0.22 15.11 -1.01
C LYS A 37 1.25 14.77 -0.72
N ARG A 38 1.90 14.01 -1.60
CA ARG A 38 3.30 13.60 -1.45
C ARG A 38 4.30 14.52 -2.17
N GLY A 39 3.84 15.57 -2.84
CA GLY A 39 4.69 16.48 -3.61
C GLY A 39 5.45 15.80 -4.76
N LEU A 40 4.87 14.75 -5.36
CA LEU A 40 5.52 13.94 -6.39
C LEU A 40 5.23 14.46 -7.79
N THR A 41 6.25 14.48 -8.64
CA THR A 41 6.08 14.69 -10.09
C THR A 41 5.72 13.38 -10.78
N GLU A 42 5.17 13.44 -11.99
CA GLU A 42 4.90 12.23 -12.81
C GLU A 42 6.17 11.39 -13.04
N LYS A 43 7.32 12.06 -13.19
CA LYS A 43 8.62 11.40 -13.34
C LYS A 43 8.99 10.59 -12.11
N ASP A 44 8.70 11.09 -10.91
CA ASP A 44 8.99 10.39 -9.66
C ASP A 44 8.10 9.16 -9.49
N VAL A 45 6.82 9.27 -9.89
CA VAL A 45 5.90 8.14 -9.90
C VAL A 45 6.35 7.07 -10.89
N LEU A 46 6.80 7.46 -12.08
CA LEU A 46 7.36 6.53 -13.07
C LEU A 46 8.65 5.86 -12.59
N ALA A 47 9.52 6.60 -11.89
CA ALA A 47 10.74 6.04 -11.31
C ALA A 47 10.42 5.03 -10.20
N ALA A 48 9.47 5.35 -9.31
CA ALA A 48 9.02 4.45 -8.26
C ALA A 48 8.32 3.20 -8.83
N ALA A 49 7.54 3.36 -9.90
CA ALA A 49 6.89 2.23 -10.56
C ALA A 49 7.90 1.25 -11.19
N LYS A 50 9.09 1.73 -11.60
CA LYS A 50 10.16 0.86 -12.13
C LYS A 50 10.85 0.02 -11.07
N THR A 51 10.88 0.46 -9.82
CA THR A 51 11.47 -0.32 -8.72
C THR A 51 10.44 -1.22 -8.02
N TYR A 52 9.16 -0.96 -8.25
CA TYR A 52 8.08 -1.78 -7.72
C TYR A 52 8.03 -3.16 -8.37
N THR A 53 8.17 -4.20 -7.56
CA THR A 53 8.01 -5.59 -7.99
C THR A 53 6.71 -6.15 -7.43
N PRO A 54 5.73 -6.53 -8.28
CA PRO A 54 4.45 -7.03 -7.81
C PRO A 54 4.56 -8.37 -7.07
N THR A 55 3.55 -8.69 -6.25
CA THR A 55 3.48 -9.96 -5.53
C THR A 55 3.50 -11.14 -6.51
N GLY A 56 4.35 -12.13 -6.25
CA GLY A 56 4.57 -13.27 -7.14
C GLY A 56 5.55 -12.99 -8.30
N GLY A 57 5.98 -11.75 -8.49
CA GLY A 57 7.06 -11.39 -9.41
C GLY A 57 8.43 -11.81 -8.89
N ARG A 58 9.30 -12.24 -9.81
CA ARG A 58 10.71 -12.55 -9.50
C ARG A 58 11.56 -11.30 -9.67
N ASP A 59 12.56 -11.16 -8.81
CA ASP A 59 13.62 -10.17 -8.98
C ASP A 59 14.52 -10.54 -10.16
N GLU A 60 15.00 -9.54 -10.88
CA GLU A 60 15.81 -9.71 -12.08
C GLU A 60 17.24 -10.12 -11.73
N TYR A 61 17.78 -9.54 -10.66
CA TYR A 61 19.15 -9.80 -10.19
C TYR A 61 19.17 -10.26 -8.74
N ILE A 62 20.22 -11.01 -8.40
CA ILE A 62 20.56 -11.41 -7.04
C ILE A 62 21.82 -10.66 -6.63
N ALA A 63 21.74 -9.93 -5.53
CA ALA A 63 22.90 -9.33 -4.89
C ALA A 63 23.35 -10.18 -3.71
N LEU A 64 24.67 -10.44 -3.66
CA LEU A 64 25.35 -11.04 -2.52
C LEU A 64 26.08 -9.92 -1.79
N SER A 65 25.60 -9.58 -0.60
CA SER A 65 26.13 -8.47 0.17
C SER A 65 26.67 -8.92 1.53
N SER A 66 27.60 -8.13 2.06
CA SER A 66 28.17 -8.34 3.38
C SER A 66 27.16 -8.02 4.48
N GLY A 67 27.01 -8.90 5.46
CA GLY A 67 26.28 -8.64 6.71
C GLY A 67 27.06 -7.78 7.71
N GLY A 68 28.31 -7.42 7.39
CA GLY A 68 29.16 -6.61 8.26
C GLY A 68 29.39 -7.31 9.61
N GLN A 69 29.09 -6.60 10.69
CA GLN A 69 29.26 -7.12 12.07
C GLN A 69 28.30 -8.27 12.39
N SER A 70 27.25 -8.51 11.60
CA SER A 70 26.36 -9.65 11.82
C SER A 70 27.01 -10.99 11.48
N GLY A 71 28.12 -10.99 10.72
CA GLY A 71 28.87 -12.20 10.37
C GLY A 71 28.21 -13.10 9.33
N GLN A 72 27.17 -12.62 8.64
CA GLN A 72 26.41 -13.37 7.64
C GLN A 72 26.66 -12.81 6.23
N LEU A 73 26.34 -13.61 5.20
CA LEU A 73 26.18 -13.11 3.84
C LEU A 73 24.68 -12.93 3.55
N ILE A 74 24.30 -11.74 3.10
CA ILE A 74 22.91 -11.39 2.83
C ILE A 74 22.65 -11.53 1.33
N VAL A 75 21.67 -12.35 0.99
CA VAL A 75 21.18 -12.52 -0.38
C VAL A 75 19.89 -11.72 -0.51
N TYR A 76 19.85 -10.75 -1.41
CA TYR A 76 18.63 -9.98 -1.69
C TYR A 76 18.40 -9.81 -3.18
N GLY A 77 17.13 -9.65 -3.57
CA GLY A 77 16.72 -9.43 -4.95
C GLY A 77 16.74 -7.95 -5.33
N ILE A 78 17.10 -7.64 -6.56
CA ILE A 78 16.99 -6.31 -7.16
C ILE A 78 15.95 -6.39 -8.30
N PRO A 79 14.98 -5.47 -8.39
CA PRO A 79 14.89 -4.18 -7.69
C PRO A 79 14.07 -4.16 -6.40
N SER A 80 13.45 -5.27 -5.98
CA SER A 80 12.55 -5.24 -4.80
C SER A 80 13.27 -4.98 -3.48
N MET A 81 14.60 -5.15 -3.44
CA MET A 81 15.45 -5.05 -2.25
C MET A 81 15.02 -5.99 -1.11
N ARG A 82 14.22 -7.02 -1.41
CA ARG A 82 13.79 -8.01 -0.43
C ARG A 82 14.93 -8.97 -0.12
N ILE A 83 15.17 -9.19 1.17
CA ILE A 83 16.11 -10.21 1.64
C ILE A 83 15.49 -11.58 1.34
N LEU A 84 16.20 -12.36 0.53
CA LEU A 84 15.81 -13.70 0.13
C LEU A 84 16.36 -14.74 1.10
N LYS A 85 17.59 -14.53 1.59
CA LYS A 85 18.26 -15.48 2.48
C LYS A 85 19.38 -14.80 3.27
N TYR A 86 19.51 -15.20 4.53
CA TYR A 86 20.75 -15.06 5.29
C TYR A 86 21.52 -16.36 5.14
N VAL A 87 22.76 -16.27 4.68
CA VAL A 87 23.66 -17.42 4.58
C VAL A 87 24.61 -17.35 5.77
N ALA A 88 24.64 -18.40 6.58
CA ALA A 88 25.59 -18.52 7.68
C ALA A 88 27.03 -18.54 7.14
N VAL A 89 27.89 -17.69 7.70
CA VAL A 89 29.33 -17.66 7.40
C VAL A 89 30.11 -17.75 8.71
N PHE A 90 30.05 -16.70 9.54
CA PHE A 90 30.72 -16.66 10.85
C PHE A 90 29.74 -16.78 12.02
N THR A 91 28.46 -16.54 11.77
CA THR A 91 27.38 -16.69 12.74
C THR A 91 26.26 -17.54 12.13
N PRO A 92 25.45 -18.23 12.95
CA PRO A 92 24.29 -18.97 12.46
C PRO A 92 23.28 -18.06 11.75
N GLU A 93 22.42 -18.68 10.94
CA GLU A 93 21.25 -18.00 10.41
C GLU A 93 20.30 -17.61 11.58
N PRO A 94 19.67 -16.43 11.51
CA PRO A 94 18.73 -15.98 12.53
C PRO A 94 17.43 -16.78 12.54
#